data_AF-A0A317IY91-F1
#
_entry.id   AF-A0A317IY91-F1
#
_cell.length_a   1.000
_cell.length_b   1.000
_cell.length_c   1.000
_cell.angle_alpha   90.00
_cell.angle_beta   90.00
_cell.angle_gamma   90.00
#
_symmetry.space_group_name_H-M   'P 1'
#
loop_
_entity.id
_entity.type
_entity.pdbx_description
1 polymer ?
#
loop_
_entity_poly.entity_id
_entity_poly.type
_entity_poly.pdbx_seq_one_letter_code
_entity_poly.pdbx_strand_id
1 'polypeptide(L)'
;MKLFRFAIFACLAVVILPGVVLRAQSGAPRYEVDRSWPKPLPDRWVLGGLGGLCVDAQDHVLILNRQDVLEGDLNAGRLAPPLIELDSEGNVVHSWGDLNVLDPRLHSCHFDKDNNVWIASSPSGMVQKYSHDGSKLLLQIGKKGVFDSSDGTAKGQPLNSNAARFFMPSSLFADPQNGDLYVADGEGRGGNRRVAVLDRTGNFLRQWQPEG
;
A
#
# COMPACT_ATOMS: atom_id res chain seq x y z
N MET A 1 -62.08 0.67 51.54
CA MET A 1 -60.77 0.22 51.01
C MET A 1 -60.86 -1.25 50.61
N LYS A 2 -61.04 -1.54 49.32
CA LYS A 2 -60.87 -2.89 48.74
C LYS A 2 -60.05 -2.73 47.46
N LEU A 3 -58.87 -3.36 47.43
CA LEU A 3 -57.90 -3.27 46.34
C LEU A 3 -58.38 -4.08 45.13
N PHE A 4 -58.41 -3.45 43.94
CA PHE A 4 -58.47 -4.15 42.67
C PHE A 4 -57.04 -4.52 42.24
N ARG A 5 -56.76 -5.81 42.08
CA ARG A 5 -55.54 -6.32 41.44
C ARG A 5 -55.78 -6.37 39.93
N PHE A 6 -55.06 -5.55 39.17
CA PHE A 6 -54.92 -5.74 37.72
C PHE A 6 -53.72 -6.66 37.47
N ALA A 7 -53.96 -7.83 36.87
CA ALA A 7 -52.90 -8.68 36.33
C ALA A 7 -52.57 -8.20 34.91
N ILE A 8 -51.33 -7.80 34.67
CA ILE A 8 -50.82 -7.47 33.34
C ILE A 8 -50.27 -8.77 32.73
N PHE A 9 -50.94 -9.28 31.69
CA PHE A 9 -50.36 -10.30 30.82
C PHE A 9 -49.51 -9.60 29.75
N ALA A 10 -48.19 -9.70 29.87
CA ALA A 10 -47.28 -9.29 28.81
C ALA A 10 -47.12 -10.45 27.81
N CYS A 11 -47.76 -10.36 26.64
CA CYS A 11 -47.46 -11.24 25.52
C CYS A 11 -46.14 -10.79 24.87
N LEU A 12 -45.08 -11.58 25.04
CA LEU A 12 -43.82 -11.39 24.34
C LEU A 12 -43.99 -11.88 22.88
N ALA A 13 -44.03 -10.96 21.93
CA ALA A 13 -43.98 -11.32 20.50
C ALA A 13 -42.50 -11.55 20.11
N VAL A 14 -42.11 -12.80 19.91
CA VAL A 14 -40.79 -13.15 19.35
C VAL A 14 -40.84 -12.92 17.85
N VAL A 15 -40.18 -11.85 17.39
CA VAL A 15 -39.95 -11.60 15.96
C VAL A 15 -38.76 -12.45 15.53
N ILE A 16 -39.03 -13.55 14.82
CA ILE A 16 -37.99 -14.36 14.17
C ILE A 16 -37.64 -13.66 12.86
N LEU A 17 -36.52 -12.94 12.83
CA LEU A 17 -35.95 -12.44 11.57
C LEU A 17 -35.42 -13.65 10.76
N PRO A 18 -35.80 -13.82 9.49
CA PRO A 18 -35.23 -14.87 8.65
C PRO A 18 -33.73 -14.63 8.50
N GLY A 19 -32.91 -15.59 8.94
CA GLY A 19 -31.47 -15.53 8.81
C GLY A 19 -31.08 -15.41 7.34
N VAL A 20 -30.23 -14.42 7.03
CA VAL A 20 -29.59 -14.32 5.73
C VAL A 20 -28.73 -15.56 5.54
N VAL A 21 -29.15 -16.47 4.66
CA VAL A 21 -28.34 -17.62 4.28
C VAL A 21 -27.20 -17.09 3.42
N LEU A 22 -26.00 -16.99 3.99
CA LEU A 22 -24.78 -16.76 3.25
C LEU A 22 -24.57 -17.93 2.29
N ARG A 23 -24.92 -17.74 1.02
CA ARG A 23 -24.51 -18.68 -0.03
C ARG A 23 -23.02 -18.50 -0.28
N ALA A 24 -22.25 -19.53 0.03
CA ALA A 24 -20.88 -19.64 -0.46
C ALA A 24 -20.90 -19.54 -1.99
N GLN A 25 -20.03 -18.73 -2.59
CA GLN A 25 -19.84 -18.72 -4.04
C GLN A 25 -19.48 -20.13 -4.50
N SER A 26 -20.36 -20.76 -5.27
CA SER A 26 -20.12 -22.10 -5.82
C SER A 26 -19.23 -21.98 -7.06
N GLY A 27 -17.92 -22.15 -6.87
CA GLY A 27 -16.91 -22.19 -7.94
C GLY A 27 -15.80 -21.16 -7.75
N ALA A 28 -14.59 -21.50 -8.24
CA ALA A 28 -13.49 -20.55 -8.26
C ALA A 28 -13.82 -19.37 -9.21
N PRO A 29 -13.43 -18.13 -8.86
CA PRO A 29 -13.55 -16.99 -9.78
C PRO A 29 -12.86 -17.27 -11.11
N ARG A 30 -13.48 -16.84 -12.20
CA ARG A 30 -12.86 -16.80 -13.53
C ARG A 30 -12.49 -15.36 -13.83
N TYR A 31 -11.31 -15.17 -14.40
CA TYR A 31 -10.79 -13.85 -14.77
C TYR A 31 -10.68 -13.78 -16.29
N GLU A 32 -11.03 -12.62 -16.83
CA GLU A 32 -10.80 -12.26 -18.23
C GLU A 32 -10.14 -10.88 -18.29
N VAL A 33 -9.38 -10.64 -19.36
CA VAL A 33 -8.72 -9.36 -19.56
C VAL A 33 -9.73 -8.38 -20.13
N ASP A 34 -9.95 -7.26 -19.43
CA ASP A 34 -10.59 -6.09 -20.02
C ASP A 34 -9.55 -5.35 -20.87
N ARG A 35 -9.76 -5.33 -22.19
CA ARG A 35 -8.85 -4.65 -23.14
C ARG A 35 -9.12 -3.15 -23.27
N SER A 36 -10.24 -2.67 -22.71
CA SER A 36 -10.62 -1.26 -22.73
C SER A 36 -10.09 -0.49 -21.53
N TRP A 37 -9.52 -1.20 -20.55
CA TRP A 37 -8.96 -0.63 -19.33
C TRP A 37 -7.44 -0.85 -19.26
N PRO A 38 -6.64 0.17 -18.87
CA PRO A 38 -7.06 1.56 -18.66
C PRO A 38 -7.31 2.29 -19.99
N LYS A 39 -7.96 3.47 -19.92
CA LYS A 39 -8.08 4.35 -21.09
C LYS A 39 -6.69 4.89 -21.49
N PRO A 40 -6.50 5.36 -22.74
CA PRO A 40 -5.25 5.99 -23.14
C PRO A 40 -4.84 7.10 -22.17
N LEU A 41 -3.59 7.09 -21.73
CA LEU A 41 -3.07 8.12 -20.83
C LEU A 41 -3.09 9.50 -21.50
N PRO A 42 -3.32 10.59 -20.74
CA PRO A 42 -3.35 11.94 -21.27
C PRO A 42 -1.97 12.39 -21.75
N ASP A 43 -1.91 13.51 -22.47
CA ASP A 43 -0.68 14.23 -22.82
C ASP A 43 0.42 13.41 -23.52
N ARG A 44 0.06 12.27 -24.14
CA ARG A 44 1.01 11.31 -24.71
C ARG A 44 2.04 10.85 -23.69
N TRP A 45 1.58 10.60 -22.47
CA TRP A 45 2.39 10.05 -21.40
C TRP A 45 2.99 8.71 -21.78
N VAL A 46 4.28 8.58 -21.54
CA VAL A 46 5.07 7.37 -21.70
C VAL A 46 5.45 6.89 -20.30
N LEU A 47 5.03 5.66 -19.98
CA LEU A 47 5.39 4.98 -18.74
C LEU A 47 6.80 4.41 -18.86
N GLY A 48 7.56 4.49 -17.78
CA GLY A 48 8.74 3.66 -17.56
C GLY A 48 8.37 2.30 -16.98
N GLY A 49 9.34 1.66 -16.34
CA GLY A 49 9.13 0.47 -15.53
C GLY A 49 8.13 0.74 -14.41
N LEU A 50 7.13 -0.12 -14.31
CA LEU A 50 6.16 -0.07 -13.22
C LEU A 50 6.73 -0.78 -11.99
N GLY A 51 6.82 -0.05 -10.88
CA GLY A 51 7.32 -0.58 -9.62
C GLY A 51 6.30 -1.49 -8.93
N GLY A 52 5.05 -1.06 -8.90
CA GLY A 52 3.94 -1.73 -8.24
C GLY A 52 2.64 -0.95 -8.43
N LEU A 53 1.56 -1.49 -7.89
CA LEU A 53 0.26 -0.84 -7.85
C LEU A 53 -0.44 -1.15 -6.52
N CYS A 54 -1.38 -0.29 -6.13
CA CYS A 54 -2.25 -0.52 -4.99
C CYS A 54 -3.64 0.05 -5.29
N VAL A 55 -4.65 -0.49 -4.62
CA VAL A 55 -6.05 -0.10 -4.79
C VAL A 55 -6.53 0.56 -3.52
N ASP A 56 -7.21 1.70 -3.65
CA ASP A 56 -7.77 2.44 -2.51
C ASP A 56 -9.20 2.01 -2.18
N ALA A 57 -9.83 2.68 -1.20
CA ALA A 57 -11.20 2.35 -0.78
C ALA A 57 -12.30 2.79 -1.79
N GLN A 58 -11.95 3.43 -2.90
CA GLN A 58 -12.86 3.87 -3.98
C GLN A 58 -12.70 3.00 -5.25
N ASP A 59 -11.96 1.89 -5.17
CA ASP A 59 -11.52 1.08 -6.31
C ASP A 59 -10.64 1.85 -7.31
N HIS A 60 -9.97 2.91 -6.85
CA HIS A 60 -8.96 3.58 -7.67
C HIS A 60 -7.64 2.82 -7.61
N VAL A 61 -6.97 2.70 -8.75
CA VAL A 61 -5.67 2.06 -8.89
C VAL A 61 -4.58 3.12 -8.94
N LEU A 62 -3.69 3.12 -7.95
CA LEU A 62 -2.47 3.93 -7.97
C LEU A 62 -1.33 3.14 -8.59
N ILE A 63 -0.75 3.67 -9.67
CA ILE A 63 0.41 3.11 -10.39
C ILE A 63 1.69 3.81 -9.95
N LEU A 64 2.74 3.03 -9.67
CA LEU A 64 4.09 3.51 -9.41
C LEU A 64 4.93 3.46 -10.70
N ASN A 65 5.22 4.61 -11.29
CA ASN A 65 5.97 4.76 -12.53
C ASN A 65 7.40 5.28 -12.26
N ARG A 66 8.44 4.55 -12.67
CA ARG A 66 9.85 4.87 -12.35
C ARG A 66 10.49 5.94 -13.23
N GLN A 67 9.80 6.41 -14.28
CA GLN A 67 10.28 7.44 -15.22
C GLN A 67 11.64 7.12 -15.87
N ASP A 68 12.01 5.85 -15.98
CA ASP A 68 13.28 5.34 -16.52
C ASP A 68 13.22 5.11 -18.04
N VAL A 69 12.54 5.99 -18.77
CA VAL A 69 12.48 5.98 -20.24
C VAL A 69 13.64 6.81 -20.79
N LEU A 70 14.38 6.26 -21.76
CA LEU A 70 15.45 7.00 -22.44
C LEU A 70 14.87 8.14 -23.28
N GLU A 71 15.58 9.26 -23.38
CA GLU A 71 15.10 10.44 -24.13
C GLU A 71 14.74 10.10 -25.59
N GLY A 72 15.54 9.25 -26.24
CA GLY A 72 15.29 8.79 -27.62
C GLY A 72 14.03 7.93 -27.79
N ASP A 73 13.54 7.30 -26.72
CA ASP A 73 12.39 6.39 -26.75
C ASP A 73 11.05 7.11 -26.49
N LEU A 74 11.09 8.40 -26.12
CA LEU A 74 9.89 9.18 -25.86
C LEU A 74 9.02 9.38 -27.10
N ASN A 75 9.59 9.36 -28.31
CA ASN A 75 8.85 9.44 -29.58
C ASN A 75 7.79 10.57 -29.62
N ALA A 76 8.20 11.80 -29.26
CA ALA A 76 7.35 12.99 -29.11
C ALA A 76 6.30 12.93 -27.98
N GLY A 77 6.35 11.90 -27.14
CA GLY A 77 5.64 11.81 -25.87
C GLY A 77 6.33 12.55 -24.73
N ARG A 78 5.80 12.38 -23.52
CA ARG A 78 6.31 12.99 -22.29
C ARG A 78 6.40 11.91 -21.21
N LEU A 79 7.38 12.00 -20.31
CA LEU A 79 7.42 11.12 -19.15
C LEU A 79 6.14 11.31 -18.32
N ALA A 80 5.45 10.20 -18.07
CA ALA A 80 4.30 10.21 -17.18
C ALA A 80 4.76 10.54 -15.73
N PRO A 81 3.91 11.11 -14.86
CA PRO A 81 4.25 11.36 -13.45
C PRO A 81 4.64 10.09 -12.68
N PRO A 82 5.37 10.19 -11.55
CA PRO A 82 5.75 9.02 -10.77
C PRO A 82 4.59 8.24 -10.17
N LEU A 83 3.55 8.95 -9.71
CA LEU A 83 2.34 8.36 -9.14
C LEU A 83 1.17 8.76 -10.03
N ILE A 84 0.40 7.78 -10.50
CA ILE A 84 -0.75 8.00 -11.39
C ILE A 84 -1.92 7.22 -10.83
N GLU A 85 -3.01 7.92 -10.53
CA GLU A 85 -4.23 7.33 -9.99
C GLU A 85 -5.27 7.20 -11.10
N LEU A 86 -5.81 5.99 -11.24
CA LEU A 86 -6.84 5.64 -12.19
C LEU A 86 -8.14 5.32 -11.46
N ASP A 87 -9.27 5.83 -11.91
CA ASP A 87 -10.56 5.35 -11.43
C ASP A 87 -10.90 3.95 -11.97
N SER A 88 -12.02 3.40 -11.52
CA SER A 88 -12.52 2.08 -11.94
C SER A 88 -12.88 2.00 -13.43
N GLU A 89 -13.13 3.14 -14.09
CA GLU A 89 -13.32 3.22 -15.54
C GLU A 89 -12.00 3.37 -16.32
N GLY A 90 -10.88 3.55 -15.62
CA GLY A 90 -9.55 3.69 -16.20
C GLY A 90 -9.22 5.10 -16.67
N ASN A 91 -9.95 6.12 -16.18
CA ASN A 91 -9.56 7.52 -16.38
C ASN A 91 -8.44 7.89 -15.39
N VAL A 92 -7.48 8.70 -15.82
CA VAL A 92 -6.55 9.37 -14.89
C VAL A 92 -7.33 10.42 -14.11
N VAL A 93 -7.43 10.23 -12.79
CA VAL A 93 -8.13 11.15 -11.88
C VAL A 93 -7.18 12.01 -11.05
N HIS A 94 -5.96 11.53 -10.84
CA HIS A 94 -4.92 12.28 -10.13
C HIS A 94 -3.52 11.83 -10.54
N SER A 95 -2.53 12.69 -10.35
CA SER A 95 -1.12 12.32 -10.53
C SER A 95 -0.20 13.24 -9.74
N TRP A 96 0.89 12.69 -9.21
CA TRP A 96 1.82 13.43 -8.34
C TRP A 96 3.17 12.73 -8.22
N GLY A 97 4.08 13.30 -7.42
CA GLY A 97 5.35 12.68 -7.04
C GLY A 97 6.59 13.47 -7.46
N ASP A 98 7.57 13.50 -6.56
CA ASP A 98 8.92 14.00 -6.81
C ASP A 98 9.92 12.89 -6.45
N LEU A 99 10.65 12.37 -7.45
CA LEU A 99 11.61 11.29 -7.27
C LEU A 99 12.84 11.71 -6.44
N ASN A 100 13.09 13.01 -6.27
CA ASN A 100 14.10 13.50 -5.33
C ASN A 100 13.70 13.23 -3.87
N VAL A 101 12.40 13.14 -3.58
CA VAL A 101 11.88 12.78 -2.25
C VAL A 101 11.59 11.28 -2.17
N LEU A 102 10.88 10.73 -3.15
CA LEU A 102 10.40 9.34 -3.15
C LEU A 102 11.51 8.32 -3.40
N ASP A 103 12.64 8.73 -3.98
CA ASP A 103 13.64 7.84 -4.59
C ASP A 103 13.13 7.20 -5.90
N PRO A 104 13.93 7.20 -6.99
CA PRO A 104 13.46 6.81 -8.33
C PRO A 104 13.01 5.35 -8.44
N ARG A 105 13.54 4.43 -7.61
CA ARG A 105 13.23 3.00 -7.74
C ARG A 105 12.02 2.62 -6.88
N LEU A 106 10.87 3.25 -7.17
CA LEU A 106 9.57 2.93 -6.58
C LEU A 106 9.30 1.41 -6.67
N HIS A 107 8.80 0.80 -5.60
CA HIS A 107 8.70 -0.66 -5.52
C HIS A 107 7.35 -1.18 -5.01
N SER A 108 6.76 -0.58 -3.99
CA SER A 108 5.48 -1.03 -3.46
C SER A 108 4.69 0.13 -2.89
N CYS A 109 3.37 0.02 -2.96
CA CYS A 109 2.46 0.91 -2.25
C CYS A 109 1.33 0.12 -1.59
N HIS A 110 0.70 0.74 -0.60
CA HIS A 110 -0.46 0.19 0.09
C HIS A 110 -1.30 1.32 0.70
N PHE A 111 -2.61 1.34 0.44
CA PHE A 111 -3.52 2.26 1.11
C PHE A 111 -3.91 1.71 2.48
N ASP A 112 -3.80 2.53 3.53
CA ASP A 112 -4.27 2.16 4.86
C ASP A 112 -5.78 2.40 5.04
N LYS A 113 -6.32 1.98 6.18
CA LYS A 113 -7.75 2.13 6.52
C LYS A 113 -8.25 3.59 6.52
N ASP A 114 -7.34 4.55 6.64
CA ASP A 114 -7.65 5.99 6.66
C ASP A 114 -7.41 6.60 5.25
N ASN A 115 -7.27 5.74 4.23
CA ASN A 115 -7.00 6.06 2.83
C ASN A 115 -5.67 6.80 2.59
N ASN A 116 -4.74 6.75 3.54
CA ASN A 116 -3.38 7.27 3.33
C ASN A 116 -2.56 6.25 2.56
N VAL A 117 -1.66 6.72 1.70
CA VAL A 117 -0.81 5.84 0.90
C VAL A 117 0.55 5.65 1.53
N TRP A 118 0.91 4.40 1.76
CA TRP A 118 2.29 4.00 2.06
C TRP A 118 3.05 3.71 0.78
N ILE A 119 4.31 4.12 0.70
CA ILE A 119 5.20 3.91 -0.43
C ILE A 119 6.55 3.38 0.06
N ALA A 120 7.04 2.35 -0.61
CA ALA A 120 8.39 1.83 -0.48
C ALA A 120 9.12 1.98 -1.81
N SER A 121 10.34 2.49 -1.71
CA SER A 121 11.30 2.55 -2.81
C SER A 121 12.53 1.74 -2.44
N SER A 122 13.09 0.99 -3.39
CA SER A 122 14.23 0.10 -3.14
C SER A 122 15.28 0.23 -4.23
N PRO A 123 16.53 0.61 -3.94
CA PRO A 123 17.10 0.79 -2.60
C PRO A 123 16.96 2.23 -2.09
N SER A 124 16.24 2.46 -1.00
CA SER A 124 16.15 3.80 -0.39
C SER A 124 16.53 3.86 1.09
N GLY A 125 16.50 2.73 1.81
CA GLY A 125 16.66 2.69 3.26
C GLY A 125 15.48 3.27 4.07
N MET A 126 14.35 3.55 3.41
CA MET A 126 13.18 4.16 4.03
C MET A 126 11.85 3.68 3.45
N VAL A 127 10.78 3.94 4.18
CA VAL A 127 9.39 3.86 3.71
C VAL A 127 8.66 5.14 4.12
N GLN A 128 7.68 5.56 3.34
CA GLN A 128 7.00 6.85 3.53
C GLN A 128 5.48 6.66 3.53
N LYS A 129 4.76 7.50 4.26
CA LYS A 129 3.30 7.61 4.31
C LYS A 129 2.88 9.00 3.86
N TYR A 130 1.93 9.08 2.95
CA TYR A 130 1.38 10.34 2.45
C TYR A 130 -0.12 10.42 2.68
N SER A 131 -0.68 11.63 2.66
CA SER A 131 -2.11 11.81 2.44
C SER A 131 -2.53 11.13 1.13
N HIS A 132 -3.81 10.77 1.00
CA HIS A 132 -4.36 10.11 -0.20
C HIS A 132 -3.89 10.79 -1.51
N ASP A 133 -4.06 12.12 -1.57
CA ASP A 133 -3.70 12.96 -2.72
C ASP A 133 -2.19 13.21 -2.88
N GLY A 134 -1.35 12.66 -2.01
CA GLY A 134 0.10 12.87 -2.03
C GLY A 134 0.57 14.28 -1.63
N SER A 135 -0.34 15.18 -1.26
CA SER A 135 0.00 16.58 -0.96
C SER A 135 0.83 16.76 0.31
N LYS A 136 0.80 15.78 1.23
CA LYS A 136 1.51 15.82 2.51
C LYS A 136 2.24 14.52 2.79
N LEU A 137 3.53 14.61 3.08
CA LEU A 137 4.27 13.55 3.75
C LEU A 137 3.85 13.51 5.23
N LEU A 138 3.21 12.44 5.66
CA LEU A 138 2.68 12.26 7.01
C LEU A 138 3.68 11.57 7.94
N LEU A 139 4.45 10.62 7.41
CA LEU A 139 5.46 9.87 8.16
C LEU A 139 6.55 9.36 7.24
N GLN A 140 7.79 9.38 7.70
CA GLN A 140 8.89 8.64 7.08
C GLN A 140 9.55 7.78 8.15
N ILE A 141 9.79 6.51 7.81
CA ILE A 141 10.48 5.56 8.67
C ILE A 141 11.80 5.20 7.99
N GLY A 142 12.90 5.29 8.72
CA GLY A 142 14.23 5.25 8.16
C GLY A 142 14.64 6.60 7.55
N LYS A 143 15.77 6.61 6.84
CA LYS A 143 16.34 7.82 6.25
C LYS A 143 16.85 7.52 4.86
N LYS A 144 16.45 8.34 3.88
CA LYS A 144 16.89 8.22 2.49
C LYS A 144 18.42 8.06 2.41
N GLY A 145 18.87 7.00 1.75
CA GLY A 145 20.28 6.69 1.52
C GLY A 145 21.03 6.17 2.74
N VAL A 146 20.37 5.93 3.87
CA VAL A 146 20.96 5.30 5.05
C VAL A 146 20.38 3.90 5.22
N PHE A 147 21.23 2.91 5.04
CA PHE A 147 20.86 1.50 4.97
C PHE A 147 20.96 0.82 6.33
N ASP A 148 20.19 -0.25 6.55
CA ASP A 148 20.34 -1.17 7.68
C ASP A 148 21.55 -2.09 7.49
N SER A 149 22.73 -1.47 7.47
CA SER A 149 24.01 -2.11 7.21
C SER A 149 25.07 -1.66 8.21
N SER A 150 26.16 -2.41 8.28
CA SER A 150 27.28 -2.20 9.21
C SER A 150 27.87 -0.79 9.18
N ASP A 151 27.79 -0.09 8.05
CA ASP A 151 28.33 1.26 7.84
C ASP A 151 27.27 2.28 7.37
N GLY A 152 26.00 1.87 7.29
CA GLY A 152 24.92 2.71 6.79
C GLY A 152 24.89 2.89 5.27
N THR A 153 25.75 2.23 4.50
CA THR A 153 25.79 2.27 3.04
C THR A 153 25.21 1.00 2.41
N ALA A 154 24.85 1.06 1.12
CA ALA A 154 24.40 -0.11 0.37
C ALA A 154 25.48 -1.19 0.14
N LYS A 155 26.76 -0.89 0.45
CA LYS A 155 27.88 -1.83 0.36
C LYS A 155 28.22 -2.51 1.69
N GLY A 156 27.70 -1.98 2.79
CA GLY A 156 27.89 -2.55 4.13
C GLY A 156 27.20 -3.89 4.29
N GLN A 157 27.61 -4.65 5.30
CA GLN A 157 26.98 -5.93 5.62
C GLN A 157 25.57 -5.69 6.18
N PRO A 158 24.51 -6.30 5.62
CA PRO A 158 23.15 -6.14 6.14
C PRO A 158 23.03 -6.67 7.56
N LEU A 159 22.29 -5.97 8.41
CA LEU A 159 22.24 -6.26 9.83
C LEU A 159 20.97 -6.99 10.28
N ASN A 160 19.88 -6.90 9.53
CA ASN A 160 18.55 -7.35 9.99
C ASN A 160 18.24 -6.80 11.39
N SER A 161 18.50 -5.51 11.63
CA SER A 161 18.50 -4.93 12.99
C SER A 161 17.11 -4.96 13.63
N ASN A 162 17.01 -5.16 14.95
CA ASN A 162 15.74 -4.95 15.68
C ASN A 162 15.39 -3.45 15.82
N ALA A 163 15.22 -2.76 14.68
CA ALA A 163 15.05 -1.32 14.58
C ALA A 163 14.29 -0.95 13.30
N ALA A 164 13.69 0.24 13.31
CA ALA A 164 12.98 0.85 12.19
C ALA A 164 13.95 1.48 11.16
N ARG A 165 14.86 0.65 10.62
CA ARG A 165 15.84 1.00 9.58
C ARG A 165 15.80 -0.09 8.51
N PHE A 166 15.90 0.25 7.23
CA PHE A 166 15.75 -0.75 6.16
C PHE A 166 16.99 -0.87 5.30
N PHE A 167 17.20 -2.02 4.68
CA PHE A 167 18.21 -2.17 3.63
C PHE A 167 17.55 -1.93 2.26
N MET A 168 16.57 -2.75 1.90
CA MET A 168 15.89 -2.72 0.60
C MET A 168 14.43 -3.14 0.80
N PRO A 169 13.57 -2.21 1.29
CA PRO A 169 12.16 -2.50 1.56
C PRO A 169 11.41 -2.74 0.24
N SER A 170 10.78 -3.90 0.10
CA SER A 170 10.19 -4.40 -1.14
C SER A 170 8.67 -4.45 -1.12
N SER A 171 8.04 -4.61 0.03
CA SER A 171 6.59 -4.71 0.13
C SER A 171 6.08 -4.15 1.44
N LEU A 172 4.86 -3.62 1.41
CA LEU A 172 4.18 -2.97 2.50
C LEU A 172 2.80 -3.57 2.69
N PHE A 173 2.40 -3.73 3.94
CA PHE A 173 1.01 -4.01 4.29
C PHE A 173 0.68 -3.30 5.60
N ALA A 174 -0.33 -2.43 5.58
CA ALA A 174 -0.85 -1.81 6.79
C ALA A 174 -2.09 -2.59 7.26
N ASP A 175 -2.05 -3.14 8.46
CA ASP A 175 -3.14 -3.92 9.03
C ASP A 175 -4.33 -3.00 9.37
N PRO A 176 -5.52 -3.23 8.77
CA PRO A 176 -6.67 -2.36 8.96
C PRO A 176 -7.28 -2.42 10.38
N GLN A 177 -6.91 -3.40 11.21
CA GLN A 177 -7.47 -3.56 12.55
C GLN A 177 -6.70 -2.73 13.59
N ASN A 178 -5.37 -2.78 13.56
CA ASN A 178 -4.51 -2.14 14.57
C ASN A 178 -3.68 -0.97 14.02
N GLY A 179 -3.50 -0.89 12.70
CA GLY A 179 -2.66 0.09 12.01
C GLY A 179 -1.17 -0.25 11.99
N ASP A 180 -0.78 -1.47 12.38
CA ASP A 180 0.61 -1.92 12.30
C ASP A 180 1.04 -2.04 10.83
N LEU A 181 2.25 -1.58 10.55
CA LEU A 181 2.89 -1.69 9.24
C LEU A 181 3.83 -2.89 9.21
N TYR A 182 3.60 -3.77 8.23
CA TYR A 182 4.46 -4.89 7.90
C TYR A 182 5.31 -4.50 6.68
N VAL A 183 6.63 -4.55 6.83
CA VAL A 183 7.58 -4.21 5.77
C VAL A 183 8.42 -5.43 5.44
N ALA A 184 8.28 -5.97 4.24
CA ALA A 184 9.22 -6.94 3.71
C ALA A 184 10.51 -6.18 3.32
N ASP A 185 11.63 -6.53 3.94
CA ASP A 185 12.92 -5.87 3.73
C ASP A 185 13.94 -6.91 3.26
N GLY A 186 14.09 -6.99 1.94
CA GLY A 186 14.88 -8.03 1.29
C GLY A 186 14.74 -8.14 -0.23
N GLU A 187 14.53 -7.03 -0.95
CA GLU A 187 14.51 -7.04 -2.43
C GLU A 187 15.84 -7.54 -3.03
N GLY A 188 16.97 -7.10 -2.44
CA GLY A 188 18.29 -7.39 -2.96
C GLY A 188 18.83 -8.76 -2.57
N ARG A 189 19.57 -9.38 -3.49
CA ARG A 189 20.41 -10.55 -3.17
C ARG A 189 21.46 -10.15 -2.14
N GLY A 190 21.50 -10.88 -1.02
CA GLY A 190 22.44 -10.60 0.06
C GLY A 190 22.13 -9.33 0.85
N GLY A 191 20.90 -8.81 0.79
CA GLY A 191 20.39 -7.76 1.67
C GLY A 191 19.84 -8.32 2.99
N ASN A 192 19.01 -7.51 3.65
CA ASN A 192 18.17 -8.02 4.74
C ASN A 192 17.24 -9.15 4.22
N ARG A 193 16.78 -10.00 5.14
CA ARG A 193 15.85 -11.12 4.89
C ARG A 193 14.87 -11.20 6.03
N ARG A 194 13.89 -10.31 6.04
CA ARG A 194 12.95 -10.20 7.15
C ARG A 194 11.62 -9.59 6.75
N VAL A 195 10.65 -9.76 7.64
CA VAL A 195 9.48 -8.89 7.75
C VAL A 195 9.64 -8.10 9.06
N ALA A 196 9.76 -6.78 8.96
CA ALA A 196 9.74 -5.88 10.11
C ALA A 196 8.30 -5.42 10.38
N VAL A 197 7.90 -5.39 11.65
CA VAL A 197 6.60 -4.88 12.08
C VAL A 197 6.80 -3.61 12.89
N LEU A 198 6.03 -2.59 12.54
CA LEU A 198 6.10 -1.27 13.13
C LEU A 198 4.70 -0.85 13.58
N ASP A 199 4.59 -0.11 14.67
CA ASP A 199 3.31 0.48 15.05
C ASP A 199 2.91 1.62 14.08
N ARG A 200 1.68 2.10 14.23
CA ARG A 200 1.12 3.20 13.41
C ARG A 200 1.93 4.51 13.43
N THR A 201 2.82 4.69 14.41
CA THR A 201 3.69 5.87 14.56
C THR A 201 5.11 5.62 14.06
N GLY A 202 5.41 4.39 13.63
CA GLY A 202 6.68 3.97 13.05
C GLY A 202 7.68 3.41 14.05
N ASN A 203 7.28 3.08 15.28
CA ASN A 203 8.19 2.41 16.22
C ASN A 203 8.30 0.94 15.88
N PHE A 204 9.51 0.39 15.94
CA PHE A 204 9.75 -1.03 15.74
C PHE A 204 9.09 -1.86 16.86
N LEU A 205 8.35 -2.89 16.48
CA LEU A 205 7.70 -3.81 17.41
C LEU A 205 8.43 -5.16 17.47
N ARG A 206 8.62 -5.78 16.30
CA ARG A 206 9.19 -7.12 16.16
C ARG A 206 9.60 -7.37 14.72
N GLN A 207 10.32 -8.47 14.49
CA GLN A 207 10.57 -8.99 13.15
C GLN A 207 10.63 -10.52 13.17
N TRP A 208 10.56 -11.12 11.99
CA TRP A 208 10.96 -12.50 11.76
C TRP A 208 11.63 -12.64 10.39
N GLN A 209 12.37 -13.73 10.20
CA GLN A 209 12.87 -14.12 8.87
C GLN A 209 11.88 -15.12 8.27
N PRO A 210 11.37 -14.89 7.05
CA PRO A 210 10.59 -15.90 6.35
C PRO A 210 11.42 -17.16 6.12
N GLU A 211 10.83 -18.33 6.32
CA GLU A 211 11.43 -19.61 5.93
C GLU A 211 11.33 -19.76 4.40
N GLY A 212 12.44 -20.11 3.75
CA GLY A 212 12.56 -20.29 2.31
C GLY A 212 13.86 -20.97 1.93
#